data_AF-A0A520F322-F1
#
_entry.id   AF-A0A520F322-F1
#
_cell.length_a   1.000
_cell.length_b   1.000
_cell.length_c   1.000
_cell.angle_alpha   90.00
_cell.angle_beta   90.00
_cell.angle_gamma   90.00
#
_symmetry.space_group_name_H-M   'P 1'
#
loop_
_entity.id
_entity.type
_entity.pdbx_description
1 polymer ?
#
loop_
_entity_poly.entity_id
_entity_poly.type
_entity_poly.pdbx_seq_one_letter_code
_entity_poly.pdbx_strand_id
1 'polypeptide(L)'
;MGAPVKKSTRNSRRRPHRGRSASPVRSYAAYAKRLAAGAKTIVIEADPENWLDLGHVPSQVEVKIIGQTCAGIAGGSIAAAGRCFVQASNHARVTAYEHAHIEAFDDSTVDARGKSHIVGTDNARIRAEDNAIVFAHSHCHVQANGQALIAATDTTTVRIDGEAHVRVSPSVHTTGPGQPANIETHPISRLARHLNF
;
A
#
# COMPACT_ATOMS: atom_id res chain seq x y z
N MET A 1 70.96 -3.33 -30.67
CA MET A 1 70.66 -2.13 -29.86
C MET A 1 69.16 -1.86 -29.97
N GLY A 2 68.44 -2.00 -28.86
CA GLY A 2 66.97 -2.12 -28.85
C GLY A 2 66.24 -0.79 -28.98
N ALA A 3 65.12 -0.83 -29.72
CA ALA A 3 64.15 0.26 -29.81
C ALA A 3 63.38 0.41 -28.47
N PRO A 4 63.02 1.63 -28.04
CA PRO A 4 62.27 1.83 -26.81
C PRO A 4 60.77 1.57 -27.02
N VAL A 5 60.22 0.61 -26.28
CA VAL A 5 58.78 0.33 -26.21
C VAL A 5 58.12 1.40 -25.33
N LYS A 6 57.27 2.25 -25.93
CA LYS A 6 56.43 3.20 -25.19
C LYS A 6 55.40 2.44 -24.34
N LYS A 7 55.53 2.53 -23.01
CA LYS A 7 54.52 2.03 -22.06
C LYS A 7 53.25 2.87 -22.19
N SER A 8 52.21 2.28 -22.77
CA SER A 8 50.85 2.80 -22.83
C SER A 8 50.27 2.90 -21.41
N THR A 9 50.09 4.12 -20.90
CA THR A 9 49.36 4.39 -19.66
C THR A 9 47.87 4.11 -19.88
N ARG A 10 47.39 2.98 -19.36
CA ARG A 10 45.95 2.66 -19.30
C ARG A 10 45.26 3.70 -18.42
N ASN A 11 44.60 4.64 -19.07
CA ASN A 11 43.75 5.63 -18.42
C ASN A 11 42.53 4.90 -17.84
N SER A 12 42.58 4.59 -16.55
CA SER A 12 41.50 4.02 -15.75
C SER A 12 40.37 5.05 -15.65
N ARG A 13 39.49 5.07 -16.66
CA ARG A 13 38.21 5.78 -16.58
C ARG A 13 37.41 5.14 -15.44
N ARG A 14 37.48 5.76 -14.25
CA ARG A 14 36.57 5.47 -13.14
C ARG A 14 35.15 5.57 -13.67
N ARG A 15 34.48 4.42 -13.79
CA ARG A 15 33.05 4.35 -14.08
C ARG A 15 32.33 5.13 -12.98
N PRO A 16 31.37 6.02 -13.30
CA PRO A 16 30.58 6.67 -12.27
C PRO A 16 29.90 5.57 -11.46
N HIS A 17 30.05 5.62 -10.13
CA HIS A 17 29.32 4.76 -9.22
C HIS A 17 27.82 5.00 -9.48
N ARG A 18 27.18 4.11 -10.23
CA ARG A 18 25.73 3.91 -10.14
C ARG A 18 25.45 3.68 -8.66
N GLY A 19 24.75 4.61 -8.04
CA GLY A 19 24.43 4.60 -6.62
C GLY A 19 23.97 3.21 -6.23
N ARG A 20 24.76 2.56 -5.36
CA ARG A 20 24.45 1.24 -4.83
C ARG A 20 23.14 1.43 -4.06
N SER A 21 22.03 0.91 -4.58
CA SER A 21 20.77 0.91 -3.85
C SER A 21 21.06 0.41 -2.44
N ALA A 22 20.81 1.26 -1.45
CA ALA A 22 21.17 0.95 -0.08
C ALA A 22 20.38 -0.30 0.32
N SER A 23 21.03 -1.26 0.98
CA SER A 23 20.40 -2.54 1.33
C SER A 23 19.08 -2.32 2.07
N PRO A 24 18.07 -3.21 1.87
CA PRO A 24 16.82 -3.14 2.62
C PRO A 24 17.06 -3.14 4.12
N VAL A 25 16.24 -2.36 4.82
CA VAL A 25 16.20 -2.30 6.28
C VAL A 25 15.32 -3.45 6.79
N ARG A 26 15.75 -4.11 7.86
CA ARG A 26 15.06 -5.29 8.43
C ARG A 26 14.55 -5.08 9.86
N SER A 27 14.82 -3.91 10.45
CA SER A 27 14.46 -3.59 11.83
C SER A 27 14.19 -2.10 12.02
N TYR A 28 13.43 -1.74 13.05
CA TYR A 28 13.14 -0.35 13.38
C TYR A 28 14.42 0.44 13.68
N ALA A 29 15.38 -0.15 14.40
CA ALA A 29 16.65 0.51 14.70
C ALA A 29 17.43 0.91 13.43
N ALA A 30 17.42 0.05 12.40
CA ALA A 30 18.03 0.36 11.12
C ALA A 30 17.22 1.40 10.33
N TYR A 31 15.89 1.40 10.44
CA TYR A 31 15.01 2.43 9.87
C TYR A 31 15.31 3.80 10.50
N ALA A 32 15.28 3.91 11.82
CA ALA A 32 15.58 5.13 12.57
C ALA A 32 16.99 5.66 12.27
N LYS A 33 17.99 4.77 12.16
CA LYS A 33 19.35 5.16 11.76
C LYS A 33 19.40 5.76 10.36
N ARG A 34 18.62 5.22 9.39
CA ARG A 34 18.55 5.78 8.03
C ARG A 34 17.87 7.14 8.03
N LEU A 35 16.80 7.31 8.81
CA LEU A 35 16.14 8.62 8.98
C LEU A 35 17.10 9.66 9.55
N ALA A 36 17.79 9.34 10.64
CA ALA A 36 18.76 10.25 11.27
C ALA A 36 19.94 10.61 10.35
N ALA A 37 20.30 9.70 9.44
CA ALA A 37 21.31 9.96 8.41
C ALA A 37 20.79 10.79 7.22
N GLY A 38 19.53 11.24 7.23
CA GLY A 38 18.94 12.03 6.16
C GLY A 38 18.61 11.22 4.90
N ALA A 39 18.32 9.92 5.03
CA ALA A 39 17.93 9.10 3.89
C ALA A 39 16.62 9.62 3.27
N LYS A 40 16.62 9.84 1.96
CA LYS A 40 15.43 10.24 1.19
C LYS A 40 14.54 9.06 0.80
N THR A 41 15.13 7.87 0.70
CA THR A 41 14.42 6.64 0.34
C THR A 41 14.86 5.51 1.27
N ILE A 42 13.89 4.78 1.81
CA ILE A 42 14.14 3.62 2.67
C ILE A 42 13.27 2.47 2.18
N VAL A 43 13.90 1.38 1.77
CA VAL A 43 13.22 0.11 1.49
C VAL A 43 13.29 -0.77 2.73
N ILE A 44 12.16 -1.32 3.14
CA ILE A 44 12.01 -2.20 4.30
C ILE A 44 11.60 -3.58 3.81
N GLU A 45 12.38 -4.59 4.21
CA GLU A 45 12.13 -6.00 3.95
C GLU A 45 12.46 -6.78 5.23
N ALA A 46 11.50 -6.85 6.14
CA ALA A 46 11.64 -7.56 7.40
C ALA A 46 11.01 -8.96 7.33
N ASP A 47 11.31 -9.75 8.35
CA ASP A 47 10.66 -11.02 8.57
C ASP A 47 9.18 -10.79 8.98
N PRO A 48 8.21 -11.62 8.52
CA PRO A 48 6.81 -11.51 8.89
C PRO A 48 6.54 -11.60 10.40
N GLU A 49 7.41 -12.26 11.16
CA GLU A 49 7.29 -12.35 12.62
C GLU A 49 7.69 -11.04 13.33
N ASN A 50 8.36 -10.13 12.63
CA ASN A 50 8.85 -8.88 13.18
C ASN A 50 7.93 -7.71 12.81
N TRP A 51 7.03 -7.35 13.73
CA TRP A 51 6.21 -6.16 13.60
C TRP A 51 7.04 -4.87 13.71
N LEU A 52 6.98 -4.03 12.68
CA LEU A 52 7.64 -2.73 12.66
C LEU A 52 6.65 -1.58 12.84
N ASP A 53 6.55 -1.03 14.04
CA ASP A 53 5.88 0.24 14.27
C ASP A 53 6.78 1.40 13.82
N LEU A 54 6.44 2.04 12.70
CA LEU A 54 7.21 3.15 12.14
C LEU A 54 6.75 4.51 12.67
N GLY A 55 5.61 4.57 13.38
CA GLY A 55 4.98 5.81 13.80
C GLY A 55 4.72 6.76 12.63
N HIS A 56 5.02 8.04 12.83
CA HIS A 56 4.88 9.05 11.79
C HIS A 56 6.03 8.99 10.77
N VAL A 57 5.71 8.76 9.50
CA VAL A 57 6.71 8.79 8.41
C VAL A 57 6.92 10.24 7.93
N PRO A 58 8.14 10.81 8.02
CA PRO A 58 8.38 12.18 7.60
C PRO A 58 8.11 12.39 6.11
N SER A 59 7.46 13.50 5.75
CA SER A 59 7.02 13.81 4.37
C SER A 59 8.14 13.87 3.32
N GLN A 60 9.38 14.08 3.73
CA GLN A 60 10.58 14.13 2.88
C GLN A 60 11.22 12.77 2.60
N VAL A 61 10.66 11.69 3.16
CA VAL A 61 11.21 10.33 3.04
C VAL A 61 10.20 9.42 2.35
N GLU A 62 10.66 8.80 1.27
CA GLU A 62 9.92 7.74 0.60
C GLU A 62 10.22 6.40 1.26
N VAL A 63 9.21 5.79 1.89
CA VAL A 63 9.33 4.47 2.50
C VAL A 63 8.60 3.44 1.64
N LYS A 64 9.30 2.37 1.27
CA LYS A 64 8.72 1.24 0.54
C LYS A 64 8.82 -0.03 1.38
N ILE A 65 7.69 -0.63 1.71
CA ILE A 65 7.58 -1.91 2.38
C ILE A 65 7.42 -3.01 1.32
N ILE A 66 8.26 -4.03 1.38
CA ILE A 66 8.27 -5.14 0.43
C ILE A 66 8.31 -6.50 1.13
N GLY A 67 8.12 -7.56 0.33
CA GLY A 67 8.28 -8.93 0.79
C GLY A 67 7.13 -9.36 1.69
N GLN A 68 7.45 -10.01 2.82
CA GLN A 68 6.47 -10.49 3.80
C GLN A 68 6.47 -9.61 5.07
N THR A 69 6.86 -8.34 4.94
CA THR A 69 7.00 -7.42 6.08
C THR A 69 5.65 -7.11 6.73
N CYS A 70 5.61 -7.06 8.06
CA CYS A 70 4.48 -6.56 8.85
C CYS A 70 4.84 -5.21 9.49
N ALA A 71 4.03 -4.16 9.32
CA ALA A 71 4.34 -2.83 9.84
C ALA A 71 3.11 -1.98 10.19
N GLY A 72 3.30 -1.02 11.08
CA GLY A 72 2.31 0.02 11.40
C GLY A 72 2.83 1.42 11.05
N ILE A 73 1.95 2.29 10.56
CA ILE A 73 2.22 3.72 10.38
C ILE A 73 1.10 4.57 11.00
N ALA A 74 1.49 5.69 11.60
CA ALA A 74 0.61 6.67 12.24
C ALA A 74 0.88 8.06 11.64
N GLY A 75 0.36 8.28 10.44
CA GLY A 75 0.64 9.46 9.61
C GLY A 75 1.88 9.33 8.72
N GLY A 76 1.95 10.20 7.71
CA GLY A 76 2.95 10.12 6.64
C GLY A 76 2.50 9.25 5.46
N SER A 77 3.42 8.88 4.58
CA SER A 77 3.10 8.12 3.36
C SER A 77 4.09 7.01 3.10
N ILE A 78 3.58 5.84 2.68
CA ILE A 78 4.41 4.71 2.23
C ILE A 78 3.88 4.08 0.94
N ALA A 79 4.72 3.27 0.30
CA ALA A 79 4.28 2.26 -0.67
C ALA A 79 4.44 0.85 -0.08
N ALA A 80 3.48 -0.04 -0.34
CA ALA A 80 3.46 -1.41 0.13
C ALA A 80 3.29 -2.37 -1.07
N ALA A 81 4.18 -3.36 -1.20
CA ALA A 81 4.15 -4.32 -2.30
C ALA A 81 4.59 -5.72 -1.85
N GLY A 82 4.15 -6.76 -2.55
CA GLY A 82 4.36 -8.15 -2.15
C GLY A 82 3.33 -8.61 -1.13
N ARG A 83 3.65 -9.66 -0.36
CA ARG A 83 2.77 -10.26 0.66
C ARG A 83 2.94 -9.61 2.03
N CYS A 84 3.02 -8.28 2.05
CA CYS A 84 3.17 -7.52 3.29
C CYS A 84 1.82 -7.28 3.97
N PHE A 85 1.85 -7.01 5.27
CA PHE A 85 0.71 -6.56 6.04
C PHE A 85 1.02 -5.19 6.64
N VAL A 86 0.12 -4.21 6.48
CA VAL A 86 0.31 -2.85 6.98
C VAL A 86 -0.93 -2.35 7.71
N GLN A 87 -0.75 -1.82 8.91
CA GLN A 87 -1.76 -0.99 9.59
C GLN A 87 -1.47 0.50 9.37
N ALA A 88 -2.49 1.26 8.98
CA ALA A 88 -2.39 2.69 8.72
C ALA A 88 -3.45 3.47 9.52
N SER A 89 -3.01 4.45 10.31
CA SER A 89 -3.87 5.29 11.14
C SER A 89 -3.46 6.77 11.09
N ASN A 90 -4.22 7.66 11.73
CA ASN A 90 -3.86 9.07 11.93
C ASN A 90 -3.44 9.80 10.64
N HIS A 91 -4.32 9.82 9.63
CA HIS A 91 -4.08 10.48 8.33
C HIS A 91 -2.92 9.88 7.51
N ALA A 92 -2.51 8.65 7.81
CA ALA A 92 -1.55 7.89 7.00
C ALA A 92 -2.03 7.69 5.56
N ARG A 93 -1.08 7.61 4.62
CA ARG A 93 -1.33 7.30 3.22
C ARG A 93 -0.56 6.06 2.78
N VAL A 94 -1.25 5.12 2.16
CA VAL A 94 -0.64 3.89 1.65
C VAL A 94 -0.97 3.71 0.18
N THR A 95 0.05 3.52 -0.64
CA THR A 95 -0.15 2.98 -2.00
C THR A 95 0.17 1.49 -2.01
N ALA A 96 -0.85 0.66 -2.27
CA ALA A 96 -0.78 -0.78 -2.14
C ALA A 96 -0.77 -1.47 -3.51
N TYR A 97 0.13 -2.44 -3.68
CA TYR A 97 0.33 -3.16 -4.92
C TYR A 97 0.45 -4.67 -4.70
N GLU A 98 0.30 -5.44 -5.78
CA GLU A 98 0.50 -6.89 -5.82
C GLU A 98 -0.41 -7.66 -4.86
N HIS A 99 0.09 -8.14 -3.73
CA HIS A 99 -0.62 -8.97 -2.75
C HIS A 99 -0.64 -8.32 -1.35
N ALA A 100 -0.49 -6.99 -1.30
CA ALA A 100 -0.41 -6.28 -0.04
C ALA A 100 -1.74 -6.33 0.71
N HIS A 101 -1.68 -6.59 2.00
CA HIS A 101 -2.82 -6.51 2.91
C HIS A 101 -2.73 -5.23 3.74
N ILE A 102 -3.73 -4.35 3.67
CA ILE A 102 -3.73 -3.07 4.38
C ILE A 102 -4.98 -2.97 5.26
N GLU A 103 -4.78 -2.68 6.54
CA GLU A 103 -5.85 -2.25 7.44
C GLU A 103 -5.75 -0.74 7.64
N ALA A 104 -6.81 -0.02 7.30
CA ALA A 104 -6.88 1.43 7.27
C ALA A 104 -7.92 1.92 8.29
N PHE A 105 -7.46 2.74 9.22
CA PHE A 105 -8.23 3.31 10.32
C PHE A 105 -8.21 4.85 10.26
N ASP A 106 -9.15 5.49 10.95
CA ASP A 106 -9.27 6.96 11.00
C ASP A 106 -9.34 7.61 9.60
N ASP A 107 -8.91 8.87 9.49
CA ASP A 107 -8.76 9.62 8.22
C ASP A 107 -7.64 9.10 7.29
N SER A 108 -7.22 7.84 7.41
CA SER A 108 -6.20 7.27 6.51
C SER A 108 -6.71 7.15 5.07
N THR A 109 -5.78 7.13 4.12
CA THR A 109 -6.05 7.01 2.69
C THR A 109 -5.28 5.85 2.09
N VAL A 110 -5.96 5.02 1.30
CA VAL A 110 -5.33 3.89 0.60
C VAL A 110 -5.65 3.97 -0.89
N ASP A 111 -4.62 3.92 -1.72
CA ASP A 111 -4.74 3.71 -3.17
C ASP A 111 -4.27 2.30 -3.49
N ALA A 112 -5.19 1.40 -3.83
CA ALA A 112 -4.95 -0.03 -3.99
C ALA A 112 -5.06 -0.49 -5.44
N ARG A 113 -4.07 -1.27 -5.88
CA ARG A 113 -3.98 -1.90 -7.21
C ARG A 113 -3.56 -3.36 -7.13
N GLY A 114 -3.63 -4.07 -8.26
CA GLY A 114 -3.27 -5.49 -8.31
C GLY A 114 -4.24 -6.37 -7.52
N LYS A 115 -3.74 -7.40 -6.83
CA LYS A 115 -4.51 -8.32 -5.98
C LYS A 115 -4.40 -7.94 -4.49
N SER A 116 -4.38 -6.63 -4.21
CA SER A 116 -4.26 -6.12 -2.84
C SER A 116 -5.57 -6.32 -2.08
N HIS A 117 -5.49 -6.56 -0.77
CA HIS A 117 -6.64 -6.71 0.13
C HIS A 117 -6.65 -5.57 1.13
N ILE A 118 -7.74 -4.80 1.16
CA ILE A 118 -7.87 -3.63 2.02
C ILE A 118 -9.05 -3.82 2.97
N VAL A 119 -8.84 -3.53 4.25
CA VAL A 119 -9.89 -3.41 5.26
C VAL A 119 -9.90 -1.95 5.73
N GLY A 120 -11.03 -1.27 5.58
CA GLY A 120 -11.23 0.12 6.00
C GLY A 120 -12.27 0.24 7.09
N THR A 121 -11.95 1.04 8.10
CA THR A 121 -12.87 1.47 9.16
C THR A 121 -12.67 2.94 9.51
N ASP A 122 -13.66 3.52 10.19
CA ASP A 122 -13.59 4.80 10.89
C ASP A 122 -13.13 6.00 10.06
N ASN A 123 -13.83 6.26 8.94
CA ASN A 123 -13.56 7.35 7.98
C ASN A 123 -12.40 7.12 7.01
N ALA A 124 -11.91 5.88 6.86
CA ALA A 124 -10.91 5.57 5.86
C ALA A 124 -11.39 5.91 4.43
N ARG A 125 -10.46 6.43 3.61
CA ARG A 125 -10.68 6.77 2.20
C ARG A 125 -9.92 5.79 1.31
N ILE A 126 -10.62 5.01 0.49
CA ILE A 126 -10.02 3.92 -0.28
C ILE A 126 -10.32 4.11 -1.78
N ARG A 127 -9.28 4.04 -2.61
CA ARG A 127 -9.41 3.84 -4.06
C ARG A 127 -8.98 2.43 -4.40
N ALA A 128 -9.83 1.70 -5.11
CA ALA A 128 -9.60 0.33 -5.53
C ALA A 128 -9.70 0.23 -7.04
N GLU A 129 -8.61 -0.24 -7.65
CA GLU A 129 -8.47 -0.48 -9.08
C GLU A 129 -8.02 -1.93 -9.32
N ASP A 130 -8.03 -2.36 -10.58
CA ASP A 130 -7.65 -3.72 -11.02
C ASP A 130 -8.40 -4.82 -10.27
N ASN A 131 -7.70 -5.76 -9.61
CA ASN A 131 -8.28 -6.89 -8.89
C ASN A 131 -8.26 -6.66 -7.37
N ALA A 132 -8.25 -5.41 -6.92
CA ALA A 132 -8.20 -5.09 -5.50
C ALA A 132 -9.51 -5.52 -4.82
N ILE A 133 -9.39 -6.06 -3.61
CA ILE A 133 -10.51 -6.45 -2.77
C ILE A 133 -10.60 -5.51 -1.58
N VAL A 134 -11.77 -4.95 -1.31
CA VAL A 134 -11.99 -3.99 -0.22
C VAL A 134 -13.15 -4.40 0.66
N PHE A 135 -12.90 -4.40 1.97
CA PHE A 135 -13.91 -4.42 3.02
C PHE A 135 -13.99 -3.05 3.65
N ALA A 136 -15.16 -2.44 3.67
CA ALA A 136 -15.34 -1.11 4.23
C ALA A 136 -16.53 -1.08 5.19
N HIS A 137 -16.33 -0.54 6.39
CA HIS A 137 -17.39 -0.32 7.37
C HIS A 137 -17.17 0.99 8.13
N SER A 138 -18.15 1.45 8.91
CA SER A 138 -18.02 2.63 9.78
C SER A 138 -17.56 3.92 9.05
N HIS A 139 -18.45 4.56 8.30
CA HIS A 139 -18.21 5.87 7.65
C HIS A 139 -17.07 5.93 6.60
N CYS A 140 -16.68 4.79 6.02
CA CYS A 140 -15.68 4.76 4.96
C CYS A 140 -16.15 5.44 3.66
N HIS A 141 -15.20 5.87 2.83
CA HIS A 141 -15.44 6.35 1.47
C HIS A 141 -14.62 5.52 0.47
N VAL A 142 -15.31 4.79 -0.42
CA VAL A 142 -14.67 3.88 -1.37
C VAL A 142 -14.93 4.33 -2.81
N GLN A 143 -13.87 4.43 -3.61
CA GLN A 143 -13.94 4.58 -5.07
C GLN A 143 -13.51 3.27 -5.71
N ALA A 144 -14.40 2.62 -6.44
CA ALA A 144 -14.18 1.31 -7.06
C ALA A 144 -14.18 1.44 -8.58
N ASN A 145 -13.14 0.91 -9.22
CA ASN A 145 -12.97 0.89 -10.67
C ASN A 145 -12.28 -0.42 -11.12
N GLY A 146 -12.21 -0.67 -12.42
CA GLY A 146 -11.55 -1.85 -12.97
C GLY A 146 -12.34 -3.12 -12.66
N GLN A 147 -11.68 -4.15 -12.14
CA GLN A 147 -12.29 -5.43 -11.72
C GLN A 147 -12.36 -5.53 -10.19
N ALA A 148 -12.38 -4.38 -9.49
CA ALA A 148 -12.30 -4.35 -8.04
C ALA A 148 -13.55 -4.98 -7.40
N LEU A 149 -13.35 -5.67 -6.29
CA LEU A 149 -14.41 -6.32 -5.52
C LEU A 149 -14.58 -5.61 -4.19
N ILE A 150 -15.76 -5.01 -3.95
CA ILE A 150 -16.03 -4.24 -2.74
C ILE A 150 -17.14 -4.91 -1.95
N ALA A 151 -16.95 -5.08 -0.65
CA ALA A 151 -18.01 -5.31 0.30
C ALA A 151 -18.07 -4.16 1.30
N ALA A 152 -19.20 -3.47 1.37
CA ALA A 152 -19.37 -2.31 2.23
C ALA A 152 -20.61 -2.42 3.13
N THR A 153 -20.48 -1.92 4.36
CA THR A 153 -21.56 -1.91 5.34
C THR A 153 -21.68 -0.57 6.08
N ASP A 154 -22.70 -0.46 6.93
CA ASP A 154 -22.96 0.70 7.80
C ASP A 154 -23.17 1.99 6.99
N THR A 155 -22.64 3.13 7.45
CA THR A 155 -22.77 4.46 6.82
C THR A 155 -21.72 4.72 5.73
N THR A 156 -21.11 3.66 5.20
CA THR A 156 -20.10 3.76 4.13
C THR A 156 -20.72 4.35 2.86
N THR A 157 -19.92 5.11 2.12
CA THR A 157 -20.26 5.57 0.75
C THR A 157 -19.38 4.88 -0.27
N VAL A 158 -19.97 4.34 -1.33
CA VAL A 158 -19.26 3.68 -2.44
C VAL A 158 -19.58 4.39 -3.75
N ARG A 159 -18.56 4.86 -4.46
CA ARG A 159 -18.66 5.27 -5.86
C ARG A 159 -18.15 4.14 -6.74
N ILE A 160 -19.00 3.61 -7.61
CA ILE A 160 -18.70 2.52 -8.53
C ILE A 160 -18.53 3.04 -9.96
N ASP A 161 -17.49 2.56 -10.64
CA ASP A 161 -17.17 2.85 -12.03
C ASP A 161 -16.61 1.58 -12.72
N GLY A 162 -16.59 1.57 -14.05
CA GLY A 162 -16.07 0.44 -14.84
C GLY A 162 -16.77 -0.90 -14.57
N GLU A 163 -15.99 -1.97 -14.50
CA GLU A 163 -16.44 -3.37 -14.28
C GLU A 163 -16.32 -3.79 -12.80
N ALA A 164 -16.24 -2.83 -11.87
CA ALA A 164 -16.13 -3.15 -10.45
C ALA A 164 -17.42 -3.81 -9.98
N HIS A 165 -17.31 -4.74 -9.02
CA HIS A 165 -18.46 -5.38 -8.38
C HIS A 165 -18.54 -4.96 -6.91
N VAL A 166 -19.76 -4.62 -6.49
CA VAL A 166 -20.02 -4.01 -5.18
C VAL A 166 -21.16 -4.73 -4.49
N ARG A 167 -20.89 -5.23 -3.28
CA ARG A 167 -21.88 -5.83 -2.37
C ARG A 167 -22.09 -4.90 -1.17
N VAL A 168 -23.32 -4.49 -0.92
CA VAL A 168 -23.61 -3.44 0.06
C VAL A 168 -24.75 -3.78 1.00
N SER A 169 -24.67 -3.30 2.24
CA SER A 169 -25.83 -3.31 3.15
C SER A 169 -26.83 -2.21 2.77
N PRO A 170 -28.10 -2.29 3.20
CA PRO A 170 -29.12 -1.31 2.83
C PRO A 170 -28.80 0.13 3.26
N SER A 171 -27.95 0.32 4.26
CA SER A 171 -27.52 1.60 4.81
C SER A 171 -26.44 2.31 3.98
N VAL A 172 -25.78 1.60 3.07
CA VAL A 172 -24.65 2.13 2.29
C VAL A 172 -25.15 3.00 1.14
N HIS A 173 -24.56 4.18 1.01
CA HIS A 173 -24.85 5.06 -0.13
C HIS A 173 -23.99 4.66 -1.33
N THR A 174 -24.62 4.24 -2.44
CA THR A 174 -23.92 3.86 -3.66
C THR A 174 -24.20 4.86 -4.79
N THR A 175 -23.16 5.30 -5.50
CA THR A 175 -23.25 6.28 -6.61
C THR A 175 -22.31 5.89 -7.77
N GLY A 176 -22.45 6.56 -8.92
CA GLY A 176 -21.51 6.42 -10.04
C GLY A 176 -22.11 5.72 -11.27
N PRO A 177 -21.37 5.67 -12.39
CA PRO A 177 -21.86 5.16 -13.66
C PRO A 177 -21.80 3.63 -13.79
N GLY A 178 -21.40 2.90 -12.74
CA GLY A 178 -21.30 1.44 -12.78
C GLY A 178 -22.62 0.75 -13.15
N GLN A 179 -22.52 -0.41 -13.80
CA GLN A 179 -23.69 -1.16 -14.25
C GLN A 179 -24.52 -1.64 -13.05
N PRO A 180 -25.87 -1.53 -13.08
CA PRO A 180 -26.71 -2.02 -11.99
C PRO A 180 -26.53 -3.50 -11.66
N ALA A 181 -26.19 -4.32 -12.64
CA ALA A 181 -25.91 -5.75 -12.46
C ALA A 181 -24.69 -6.03 -11.57
N ASN A 182 -23.79 -5.05 -11.42
CA ASN A 182 -22.59 -5.18 -10.62
C ASN A 182 -22.80 -4.69 -9.17
N ILE A 183 -24.01 -4.26 -8.82
CA ILE A 183 -24.36 -3.76 -7.49
C ILE A 183 -25.35 -4.73 -6.85
N GLU A 184 -24.91 -5.44 -5.83
CA GLU A 184 -25.71 -6.39 -5.09
C GLU A 184 -26.04 -5.85 -3.69
N THR A 185 -27.31 -5.64 -3.39
CA THR A 185 -27.76 -5.21 -2.07
C THR A 185 -28.21 -6.41 -1.22
N HIS A 186 -27.65 -6.56 -0.02
CA HIS A 186 -27.91 -7.69 0.87
C HIS A 186 -28.07 -7.24 2.32
N PRO A 187 -28.91 -7.90 3.14
CA PRO A 187 -28.93 -7.63 4.58
C PRO A 187 -27.55 -7.92 5.20
N ILE A 188 -27.21 -7.21 6.28
CA ILE A 188 -25.89 -7.30 6.95
C ILE A 188 -25.52 -8.76 7.26
N SER A 189 -26.48 -9.58 7.69
CA SER A 189 -26.26 -10.99 8.02
C SER A 189 -25.85 -11.86 6.81
N ARG A 190 -26.24 -11.49 5.59
CA ARG A 190 -25.80 -12.18 4.36
C ARG A 190 -24.42 -11.73 3.92
N LEU A 191 -24.07 -10.46 4.15
CA LEU A 191 -22.72 -9.98 3.89
C LEU A 191 -21.73 -10.70 4.82
N ALA A 192 -22.03 -10.77 6.13
CA ALA A 192 -21.21 -11.49 7.11
C ALA A 192 -20.82 -12.92 6.70
N ARG A 193 -21.72 -13.68 6.05
CA ARG A 193 -21.39 -15.04 5.57
C ARG A 193 -20.43 -15.07 4.39
N HIS A 194 -20.44 -14.03 3.56
CA HIS A 194 -19.52 -13.86 2.44
C HIS A 194 -18.27 -13.04 2.82
N LEU A 195 -18.20 -12.56 4.07
CA LEU A 195 -17.05 -11.84 4.64
C LEU A 195 -16.00 -12.80 5.24
N ASN A 196 -16.22 -14.11 5.20
CA ASN A 196 -15.19 -15.10 5.57
C ASN A 196 -14.24 -15.30 4.38
N PHE A 197 -13.06 -14.69 4.47
CA PHE A 197 -11.92 -14.91 3.57
C PHE A 197 -10.96 -15.94 4.18
#